data_AF-M9WVF6-F1
#
_entry.id   AF-M9WVF6-F1
#
_cell.length_a   1.000
_cell.length_b   1.000
_cell.length_c   1.000
_cell.angle_alpha   90.00
_cell.angle_beta   90.00
_cell.angle_gamma   90.00
#
_symmetry.space_group_name_H-M   'P 1'
#
loop_
_entity.id
_entity.type
_entity.pdbx_description
1 polymer ?
#
loop_
_entity_poly.entity_id
_entity_poly.type
_entity_poly.pdbx_seq_one_letter_code
_entity_poly.pdbx_strand_id
1 'polypeptide(L)'
;MLSRILLVLLSLSLYSVGSSLSCRWVDHKFRQHSEESLALLDTMASNSTNSTEDAEVDDTVSFPNHLYSQASKASAEDKVAFTVQILEEMVALLEGGYSSASWEENTEENFLSVVSRQAVGLRSCTVHHKESKKLHMYFKRLSSHVLEQMGHSAEAWELIRREMKSHLKRVDQLLLSN
;
A
#
# COMPACT_ATOMS: atom_id res chain seq x y z
N MET A 1 36.06 17.85 40.33
CA MET A 1 35.32 18.51 39.22
C MET A 1 35.28 17.68 37.93
N LEU A 2 36.32 16.90 37.59
CA LEU A 2 36.33 15.97 36.45
C LEU A 2 35.17 14.95 36.43
N SER A 3 34.77 14.41 37.60
CA SER A 3 33.68 13.42 37.68
C SER A 3 32.30 13.97 37.27
N ARG A 4 32.05 15.28 37.44
CA ARG A 4 30.77 15.91 37.03
C ARG A 4 30.74 16.20 35.53
N ILE A 5 31.89 16.53 34.95
CA ILE A 5 32.03 16.77 33.51
C ILE A 5 31.88 15.44 32.74
N LEU A 6 32.46 14.35 33.25
CA LEU A 6 32.30 13.01 32.66
C LEU A 6 30.84 12.53 32.66
N LEU A 7 30.08 12.81 33.72
CA LEU A 7 28.65 12.49 33.80
C LEU A 7 27.79 13.31 32.83
N VAL A 8 28.13 14.58 32.61
CA VAL A 8 27.44 15.46 31.65
C VAL A 8 27.76 15.05 30.20
N LEU A 9 28.98 14.61 29.92
CA LEU A 9 29.37 14.08 28.60
C LEU A 9 28.75 12.70 28.34
N LEU A 10 28.67 11.84 29.35
CA LEU A 10 27.97 10.55 29.26
C LEU A 10 26.47 10.73 29.02
N SER A 11 25.82 11.70 29.68
CA SER A 11 24.41 11.99 29.42
C SER A 11 24.20 12.61 28.03
N LEU A 12 25.04 13.56 27.58
CA LEU A 12 24.98 14.10 26.22
C LEU A 12 25.24 13.04 25.13
N SER A 13 26.05 12.01 25.42
CA SER A 13 26.27 10.87 24.50
C SER A 13 25.11 9.87 24.45
N LEU A 14 24.22 9.89 25.44
CA LEU A 14 23.00 9.08 25.48
C LEU A 14 21.79 9.79 24.85
N TYR A 15 21.89 11.08 24.53
CA TYR A 15 20.86 11.84 23.82
C TYR A 15 20.96 11.79 22.29
N SER A 16 21.87 11.01 21.71
CA SER A 16 21.98 10.84 20.26
C SER A 16 21.28 9.62 19.68
N VAL A 17 20.53 8.84 20.48
CA VAL A 17 19.68 7.74 19.97
C VAL A 17 18.21 8.13 20.07
N GLY A 18 17.89 9.26 19.47
CA GLY A 18 16.53 9.77 19.32
C GLY A 18 16.27 10.34 17.93
N SER A 19 17.14 10.04 16.94
CA SER A 19 16.71 10.18 15.55
C SER A 19 15.71 9.06 15.29
N SER A 20 14.41 9.38 15.36
CA SER A 20 13.45 8.70 14.49
C SER A 20 14.01 8.88 13.08
N LEU A 21 14.74 7.89 12.57
CA LEU A 21 15.21 7.90 11.19
C LEU A 21 13.94 7.92 10.34
N SER A 22 13.54 9.11 9.90
CA SER A 22 12.49 9.24 8.91
C SER A 22 12.95 8.43 7.69
N CYS A 23 12.04 7.63 7.16
CA CYS A 23 12.34 6.85 5.97
C CYS A 23 12.58 7.83 4.83
N ARG A 24 13.84 8.04 4.44
CA ARG A 24 14.19 8.95 3.34
C ARG A 24 13.41 8.66 2.05
N TRP A 25 13.07 7.38 1.85
CA TRP A 25 12.27 6.98 0.70
C TRP A 25 10.83 7.52 0.79
N VAL A 26 10.21 7.48 1.97
CA VAL A 26 8.92 8.15 2.23
C VAL A 26 9.04 9.65 1.97
N ASP A 27 10.09 10.29 2.51
CA ASP A 27 10.26 11.74 2.45
C ASP A 27 10.46 12.27 1.01
N HIS A 28 11.11 11.50 0.13
CA HIS A 28 11.56 12.00 -1.17
C HIS A 28 10.92 11.32 -2.39
N LYS A 29 10.34 10.13 -2.24
CA LYS A 29 9.92 9.31 -3.38
C LYS A 29 8.49 8.81 -3.30
N PHE A 30 7.97 8.55 -2.10
CA PHE A 30 6.65 7.94 -1.95
C PHE A 30 5.53 8.75 -2.58
N ARG A 31 5.46 10.07 -2.32
CA ARG A 31 4.40 10.94 -2.88
C ARG A 31 4.34 10.85 -4.41
N GLN A 32 5.49 10.98 -5.08
CA GLN A 32 5.56 10.92 -6.55
C GLN A 32 4.99 9.60 -7.08
N HIS A 33 5.41 8.47 -6.50
CA HIS A 33 4.96 7.17 -6.97
C HIS A 33 3.48 6.92 -6.61
N SER A 34 3.02 7.41 -5.45
CA SER A 34 1.61 7.34 -5.02
C SER A 34 0.70 8.05 -6.03
N GLU A 35 1.08 9.28 -6.43
CA GLU A 35 0.38 10.06 -7.47
C GLU A 35 0.39 9.33 -8.83
N GLU A 36 1.54 8.78 -9.24
CA GLU A 36 1.68 8.02 -10.49
C GLU A 36 0.81 6.76 -10.51
N SER A 37 0.82 5.96 -9.43
CA SER A 37 -0.02 4.76 -9.30
C SER A 37 -1.50 5.09 -9.34
N LEU A 38 -1.93 6.17 -8.68
CA LEU A 38 -3.32 6.63 -8.71
C LEU A 38 -3.74 7.09 -10.11
N ALA A 39 -2.86 7.83 -10.81
CA ALA A 39 -3.11 8.28 -12.18
C ALA A 39 -3.27 7.09 -13.14
N LEU A 40 -2.42 6.06 -13.01
CA LEU A 40 -2.51 4.85 -13.82
C LEU A 40 -3.83 4.09 -13.59
N LEU A 41 -4.31 3.96 -12.35
CA LEU A 41 -5.62 3.37 -12.06
C LEU A 41 -6.78 4.18 -12.66
N ASP A 42 -6.64 5.49 -12.78
CA ASP A 42 -7.65 6.36 -13.39
C ASP A 42 -7.64 6.24 -14.91
N THR A 43 -6.46 6.12 -15.53
CA THR A 43 -6.33 5.80 -16.95
C THR A 43 -6.94 4.44 -17.30
N MET A 44 -6.76 3.42 -16.45
CA MET A 44 -7.42 2.11 -16.63
C MET A 44 -8.95 2.23 -16.67
N ALA A 45 -9.52 3.08 -15.81
CA ALA A 45 -10.97 3.30 -15.76
C ALA A 45 -11.48 3.99 -17.03
N SER A 46 -10.81 5.05 -17.48
CA SER A 46 -11.24 5.83 -18.64
C SER A 46 -11.21 5.04 -19.96
N ASN A 47 -10.32 4.04 -20.05
CA ASN A 47 -10.21 3.19 -21.22
C ASN A 47 -11.21 2.02 -21.21
N SER A 48 -11.89 1.78 -20.09
CA SER A 48 -12.88 0.72 -19.97
C SER A 48 -14.23 1.14 -20.56
N THR A 49 -14.62 0.54 -21.69
CA THR A 49 -15.88 0.83 -22.40
C THR A 49 -17.15 0.39 -21.65
N ASN A 50 -17.03 -0.31 -20.52
CA ASN A 50 -18.15 -0.89 -19.76
C ASN A 50 -18.31 -0.32 -18.33
N SER A 51 -17.56 0.71 -17.95
CA SER A 51 -17.62 1.24 -16.58
C SER A 51 -18.87 2.08 -16.35
N THR A 52 -19.93 1.46 -15.82
CA THR A 52 -21.01 2.22 -15.18
C THR A 52 -20.54 2.62 -13.79
N GLU A 53 -20.26 3.91 -13.60
CA GLU A 53 -19.79 4.46 -12.31
C GLU A 53 -20.79 4.25 -11.15
N ASP A 54 -22.05 3.92 -11.47
CA ASP A 54 -23.19 3.87 -10.54
C ASP A 54 -23.72 2.47 -10.22
N ALA A 55 -23.06 1.38 -10.65
CA ALA A 55 -23.47 0.05 -10.24
C ALA A 55 -23.06 -0.18 -8.77
N GLU A 56 -24.03 -0.08 -7.85
CA GLU A 56 -23.92 -0.60 -6.48
C GLU A 56 -23.67 -2.10 -6.55
N VAL A 57 -22.40 -2.48 -6.54
CA VAL A 57 -22.02 -3.87 -6.40
C VAL A 57 -22.08 -4.21 -4.92
N ASP A 58 -22.87 -5.23 -4.61
CA ASP A 58 -22.94 -5.89 -3.32
C ASP A 58 -21.55 -6.03 -2.71
N ASP A 59 -21.35 -5.46 -1.50
CA ASP A 59 -20.10 -5.37 -0.74
C ASP A 59 -19.61 -6.77 -0.34
N THR A 60 -19.12 -7.52 -1.32
CA THR A 60 -18.77 -8.95 -1.19
C THR A 60 -17.58 -9.13 -0.26
N VAL A 61 -16.71 -8.11 -0.17
CA VAL A 61 -15.55 -8.08 0.74
C VAL A 61 -15.40 -6.69 1.34
N SER A 62 -15.93 -6.49 2.55
CA SER A 62 -15.83 -5.20 3.24
C SER A 62 -14.39 -4.71 3.44
N PHE A 63 -14.14 -3.46 3.06
CA PHE A 63 -12.83 -2.81 3.16
C PHE A 63 -12.27 -2.85 4.61
N PRO A 64 -10.96 -3.14 4.83
CA PRO A 64 -10.43 -3.48 6.14
C PRO A 64 -10.10 -2.24 6.99
N ASN A 65 -11.08 -1.36 7.20
CA ASN A 65 -10.95 -0.09 7.94
C ASN A 65 -10.34 -0.24 9.34
N HIS A 66 -10.64 -1.34 10.02
CA HIS A 66 -10.10 -1.63 11.34
C HIS A 66 -8.58 -1.85 11.34
N LEU A 67 -8.01 -2.44 10.27
CA LEU A 67 -6.56 -2.64 10.13
C LEU A 67 -5.85 -1.30 9.94
N TYR A 68 -6.41 -0.41 9.12
CA TYR A 68 -5.89 0.95 8.98
C TYR A 68 -5.95 1.76 10.28
N SER A 69 -7.03 1.58 11.06
CA SER A 69 -7.19 2.23 12.37
C SER A 69 -6.19 1.71 13.41
N GLN A 70 -5.74 0.47 13.26
CA GLN A 70 -4.67 -0.10 14.08
C GLN A 70 -3.30 0.42 13.61
N ALA A 71 -3.04 0.40 12.30
CA ALA A 71 -1.78 0.86 11.72
C ALA A 71 -1.51 2.35 12.01
N SER A 72 -2.54 3.21 12.00
CA SER A 72 -2.38 4.64 12.27
C SER A 72 -1.83 4.95 13.68
N LYS A 73 -2.06 4.04 14.64
CA LYS A 73 -1.59 4.14 16.03
C LYS A 73 -0.26 3.41 16.26
N ALA A 74 0.26 2.71 15.25
CA ALA A 74 1.50 1.95 15.34
C ALA A 74 2.74 2.87 15.18
N SER A 75 3.93 2.29 15.34
CA SER A 75 5.19 3.00 15.12
C SER A 75 5.35 3.41 13.64
N ALA A 76 6.23 4.37 13.36
CA ALA A 76 6.52 4.77 11.97
C ALA A 76 7.03 3.59 11.11
N GLU A 77 7.88 2.73 11.69
CA GLU A 77 8.36 1.51 11.03
C GLU A 77 7.21 0.53 10.74
N ASP A 78 6.31 0.31 11.70
CA ASP A 78 5.14 -0.57 11.51
C ASP A 78 4.15 -0.03 10.47
N LYS A 79 4.00 1.30 10.37
CA LYS A 79 3.19 1.93 9.31
C LYS A 79 3.78 1.65 7.93
N VAL A 80 5.10 1.81 7.80
CA VAL A 80 5.82 1.50 6.54
C VAL A 80 5.69 0.01 6.22
N ALA A 81 5.92 -0.87 7.19
CA ALA A 81 5.76 -2.31 7.04
C ALA A 81 4.34 -2.70 6.57
N PHE A 82 3.31 -2.12 7.18
CA PHE A 82 1.92 -2.34 6.78
C PHE A 82 1.66 -1.89 5.33
N THR A 83 2.19 -0.73 4.93
CA THR A 83 2.09 -0.24 3.55
C THR A 83 2.83 -1.15 2.57
N VAL A 84 4.03 -1.62 2.92
CA VAL A 84 4.79 -2.59 2.10
C VAL A 84 3.96 -3.83 1.83
N GLN A 85 3.35 -4.41 2.88
CA GLN A 85 2.49 -5.59 2.71
C GLN A 85 1.31 -5.30 1.77
N ILE A 86 0.63 -4.15 1.90
CA ILE A 86 -0.49 -3.79 1.00
C ILE A 86 -0.03 -3.77 -0.46
N LEU A 87 1.09 -3.12 -0.76
CA LEU A 87 1.60 -3.00 -2.12
C LEU A 87 2.00 -4.36 -2.70
N GLU A 88 2.59 -5.23 -1.87
CA GLU A 88 2.97 -6.58 -2.27
C GLU A 88 1.76 -7.49 -2.53
N GLU A 89 0.72 -7.39 -1.71
CA GLU A 89 -0.53 -8.13 -1.94
C GLU A 89 -1.26 -7.63 -3.20
N MET A 90 -1.19 -6.33 -3.53
CA MET A 90 -1.69 -5.80 -4.81
C MET A 90 -0.94 -6.38 -6.00
N VAL A 91 0.40 -6.41 -5.94
CA VAL A 91 1.24 -6.99 -7.00
C VAL A 91 0.89 -8.47 -7.17
N ALA A 92 0.84 -9.24 -6.08
CA ALA A 92 0.48 -10.66 -6.12
C ALA A 92 -0.93 -10.91 -6.68
N LEU A 93 -1.88 -10.02 -6.44
CA LEU A 93 -3.25 -10.12 -6.96
C LEU A 93 -3.31 -9.94 -8.49
N LEU A 94 -2.43 -9.09 -9.04
CA LEU A 94 -2.38 -8.76 -10.48
C LEU A 94 -1.45 -9.71 -11.26
N GLU A 95 -0.35 -10.18 -10.68
CA GLU A 95 0.55 -11.16 -11.32
C GLU A 95 -0.13 -12.53 -11.55
N GLY A 96 -1.29 -12.76 -10.94
CA GLY A 96 -2.06 -14.02 -10.99
C GLY A 96 -2.77 -14.33 -12.31
N GLY A 97 -2.77 -13.44 -13.31
CA GLY A 97 -3.29 -13.74 -14.66
C GLY A 97 -3.64 -12.52 -15.50
N TYR A 98 -3.84 -12.74 -16.81
CA TYR A 98 -4.37 -11.70 -17.70
C TYR A 98 -5.72 -11.23 -17.19
N SER A 99 -5.80 -9.96 -16.82
CA SER A 99 -7.07 -9.32 -16.54
C SER A 99 -7.97 -9.43 -17.77
N SER A 100 -9.21 -9.90 -17.60
CA SER A 100 -10.21 -9.81 -18.69
C SER A 100 -10.78 -8.39 -18.80
N ALA A 101 -10.32 -7.47 -17.96
CA ALA A 101 -10.63 -6.07 -18.10
C ALA A 101 -10.17 -5.57 -19.46
N SER A 102 -10.89 -4.58 -19.98
CA SER A 102 -10.51 -3.83 -21.17
C SER A 102 -9.38 -2.82 -20.90
N TRP A 103 -8.59 -3.02 -19.85
CA TRP A 103 -7.44 -2.18 -19.55
C TRP A 103 -6.38 -2.35 -20.64
N GLU A 104 -5.70 -1.26 -20.98
CA GLU A 104 -4.56 -1.34 -21.88
C GLU A 104 -3.41 -2.07 -21.17
N GLU A 105 -2.89 -3.15 -21.77
CA GLU A 105 -1.83 -4.02 -21.21
C GLU A 105 -0.64 -3.21 -20.69
N ASN A 106 -0.18 -2.23 -21.47
CA ASN A 106 0.92 -1.34 -21.07
C ASN A 106 0.58 -0.50 -19.81
N THR A 107 -0.66 -0.07 -19.64
CA THR A 107 -1.08 0.68 -18.45
C THR A 107 -1.07 -0.20 -17.19
N GLU A 108 -1.48 -1.46 -17.31
CA GLU A 108 -1.42 -2.45 -16.23
C GLU A 108 0.02 -2.80 -15.84
N GLU A 109 0.87 -3.08 -16.83
CA GLU A 109 2.30 -3.35 -16.60
C GLU A 109 3.01 -2.16 -15.94
N ASN A 110 2.70 -0.93 -16.39
CA ASN A 110 3.24 0.28 -15.77
C ASN A 110 2.79 0.42 -14.32
N PHE A 111 1.52 0.14 -14.02
CA PHE A 111 1.01 0.17 -12.65
C PHE A 111 1.74 -0.83 -11.76
N LEU A 112 1.85 -2.09 -12.20
CA LEU A 112 2.60 -3.15 -11.53
C LEU A 112 4.06 -2.74 -11.27
N SER A 113 4.73 -2.16 -12.27
CA SER A 113 6.09 -1.67 -12.18
C SER A 113 6.25 -0.57 -11.12
N VAL A 114 5.36 0.43 -11.11
CA VAL A 114 5.40 1.52 -10.13
C VAL A 114 5.13 1.01 -8.73
N VAL A 115 4.08 0.21 -8.52
CA VAL A 115 3.72 -0.35 -7.19
C VAL A 115 4.83 -1.25 -6.65
N SER A 116 5.44 -2.07 -7.51
CA SER A 116 6.58 -2.91 -7.13
C SER A 116 7.79 -2.08 -6.67
N ARG A 117 8.10 -0.99 -7.40
CA ARG A 117 9.16 -0.05 -7.00
C ARG A 117 8.86 0.63 -5.67
N GLN A 118 7.58 0.97 -5.41
CA GLN A 118 7.18 1.50 -4.12
C GLN A 118 7.44 0.50 -2.99
N ALA A 119 6.99 -0.75 -3.16
CA ALA A 119 7.18 -1.80 -2.17
C ALA A 119 8.67 -2.00 -1.85
N VAL A 120 9.51 -2.15 -2.87
CA VAL A 120 10.97 -2.30 -2.71
C VAL A 120 11.59 -1.09 -2.02
N GLY A 121 11.20 0.11 -2.42
CA GLY A 121 11.67 1.36 -1.84
C GLY A 121 11.35 1.48 -0.35
N LEU A 122 10.09 1.21 0.03
CA LEU A 122 9.64 1.25 1.41
C LEU A 122 10.24 0.12 2.27
N ARG A 123 10.42 -1.08 1.69
CA ARG A 123 11.05 -2.22 2.35
C ARG A 123 12.50 -1.92 2.77
N SER A 124 13.18 -0.99 2.08
CA SER A 124 14.52 -0.53 2.51
C SER A 124 14.52 0.22 3.85
N CYS A 125 13.34 0.62 4.35
CA CYS A 125 13.16 1.34 5.60
C CYS A 125 12.69 0.46 6.77
N THR A 126 12.51 -0.83 6.58
CA THR A 126 12.05 -1.75 7.62
C THR A 126 13.11 -2.84 7.87
N VAL A 127 13.47 -3.07 9.12
CA VAL A 127 14.48 -4.09 9.49
C VAL A 127 13.78 -5.40 9.85
N HIS A 128 12.57 -5.32 10.40
CA HIS A 128 11.74 -6.46 10.75
C HIS A 128 10.33 -6.28 10.20
N HIS A 129 9.83 -7.31 9.54
CA HIS A 129 8.48 -7.33 8.97
C HIS A 129 7.67 -8.45 9.60
N LYS A 130 6.61 -8.10 10.33
CA LYS A 130 5.60 -9.05 10.77
C LYS A 130 4.34 -8.85 9.94
N GLU A 131 4.14 -9.77 9.00
CA GLU A 131 2.95 -9.77 8.15
C GLU A 131 1.65 -9.87 8.97
N SER A 132 0.72 -9.00 8.62
CA SER A 132 -0.66 -9.10 9.08
C SER A 132 -1.35 -10.24 8.35
N LYS A 133 -1.52 -11.37 9.05
CA LYS A 133 -2.32 -12.50 8.54
C LYS A 133 -3.76 -12.10 8.17
N LYS A 134 -4.32 -11.11 8.87
CA LYS A 134 -5.67 -10.60 8.59
C LYS A 134 -5.72 -9.85 7.26
N LEU A 135 -4.69 -9.05 6.97
CA LEU A 135 -4.57 -8.34 5.69
C LEU A 135 -4.41 -9.33 4.54
N HIS A 136 -3.53 -10.31 4.71
CA HIS A 136 -3.35 -11.38 3.73
C HIS A 136 -4.65 -12.14 3.44
N MET A 137 -5.40 -12.51 4.49
CA MET A 137 -6.70 -13.15 4.30
C MET A 137 -7.72 -12.25 3.60
N TYR A 138 -7.64 -10.93 3.77
CA TYR A 138 -8.51 -10.00 3.07
C TYR A 138 -8.20 -10.00 1.55
N PHE A 139 -6.94 -9.90 1.14
CA PHE A 139 -6.57 -9.99 -0.29
C PHE A 139 -6.87 -11.36 -0.89
N LYS A 140 -6.71 -12.44 -0.11
CA LYS A 140 -7.16 -13.77 -0.52
C LYS A 140 -8.68 -13.85 -0.76
N ARG A 141 -9.47 -13.10 0.00
CA ARG A 141 -10.93 -12.99 -0.24
C ARG A 141 -11.22 -12.19 -1.49
N LEU A 142 -10.48 -11.12 -1.79
CA LEU A 142 -10.60 -10.43 -3.08
C LEU A 142 -10.35 -11.40 -4.24
N SER A 143 -9.27 -12.19 -4.20
CA SER A 143 -9.02 -13.22 -5.23
C SER A 143 -10.16 -14.24 -5.34
N SER A 144 -10.58 -14.84 -4.23
CA SER A 144 -11.53 -15.97 -4.27
C SER A 144 -13.00 -15.56 -4.40
N HIS A 145 -13.44 -14.49 -3.75
CA HIS A 145 -14.85 -14.08 -3.69
C HIS A 145 -15.21 -13.03 -4.74
N VAL A 146 -14.22 -12.31 -5.28
CA VAL A 146 -14.44 -11.36 -6.39
C VAL A 146 -13.95 -11.99 -7.68
N LEU A 147 -12.65 -12.23 -7.85
CA LEU A 147 -12.12 -12.70 -9.13
C LEU A 147 -12.62 -14.11 -9.49
N GLU A 148 -12.41 -15.12 -8.65
CA GLU A 148 -12.78 -16.51 -8.98
C GLU A 148 -14.30 -16.70 -9.10
N GLN A 149 -15.08 -16.19 -8.15
CA GLN A 149 -16.55 -16.34 -8.15
C GLN A 149 -17.24 -15.60 -9.29
N MET A 150 -16.72 -14.45 -9.71
CA MET A 150 -17.23 -13.71 -10.86
C MET A 150 -16.56 -14.15 -12.18
N GLY A 151 -15.81 -15.26 -12.18
CA GLY A 151 -15.22 -15.84 -13.39
C GLY A 151 -14.19 -14.93 -14.07
N HIS A 152 -13.45 -14.15 -13.27
CA HIS A 152 -12.49 -13.15 -13.71
C HIS A 152 -13.09 -12.13 -14.70
N SER A 153 -14.37 -11.80 -14.60
CA SER A 153 -15.04 -10.89 -15.53
C SER A 153 -14.48 -9.46 -15.47
N ALA A 154 -14.80 -8.64 -16.49
CA ALA A 154 -14.41 -7.23 -16.51
C ALA A 154 -14.95 -6.45 -15.30
N GLU A 155 -16.16 -6.78 -14.85
CA GLU A 155 -16.78 -6.20 -13.65
C GLU A 155 -16.02 -6.59 -12.38
N ALA A 156 -15.52 -7.83 -12.30
CA ALA A 156 -14.72 -8.32 -11.18
C ALA A 156 -13.40 -7.53 -11.07
N TRP A 157 -12.72 -7.34 -12.20
CA TRP A 157 -11.49 -6.56 -12.25
C TRP A 157 -11.70 -5.09 -11.96
N GLU A 158 -12.82 -4.51 -12.39
CA GLU A 158 -13.18 -3.14 -12.05
C GLU A 158 -13.44 -2.94 -10.54
N LEU A 159 -13.99 -3.95 -9.85
CA LEU A 159 -14.06 -3.95 -8.38
C LEU A 159 -12.66 -3.97 -7.76
N ILE A 160 -11.78 -4.87 -8.23
CA ILE A 160 -10.40 -4.95 -7.75
C ILE A 160 -9.67 -3.61 -7.94
N ARG A 161 -9.83 -2.95 -9.09
CA ARG A 161 -9.25 -1.62 -9.35
C ARG A 161 -9.73 -0.57 -8.36
N ARG A 162 -11.03 -0.54 -8.06
CA ARG A 162 -11.60 0.38 -7.06
C ARG A 162 -11.07 0.09 -5.65
N GLU A 163 -10.97 -1.18 -5.25
CA GLU A 163 -10.37 -1.58 -3.98
C GLU A 163 -8.89 -1.15 -3.91
N MET A 164 -8.12 -1.38 -4.97
CA MET A 164 -6.72 -0.95 -5.03
C MET A 164 -6.57 0.57 -4.90
N LYS A 165 -7.42 1.33 -5.61
CA LYS A 165 -7.46 2.80 -5.51
C LYS A 165 -7.74 3.25 -4.08
N SER A 166 -8.70 2.62 -3.41
CA SER A 166 -9.03 2.89 -2.00
C SER A 166 -7.84 2.61 -1.08
N HIS A 167 -7.17 1.47 -1.26
CA HIS A 167 -5.97 1.15 -0.50
C HIS A 167 -4.83 2.15 -0.70
N LEU A 168 -4.53 2.55 -1.94
CA LEU A 168 -3.50 3.55 -2.27
C LEU A 168 -3.77 4.88 -1.59
N LYS A 169 -5.01 5.39 -1.66
CA LYS A 169 -5.41 6.62 -0.96
C LYS A 169 -5.22 6.51 0.56
N ARG A 170 -5.53 5.35 1.14
CA ARG A 170 -5.44 5.14 2.59
C ARG A 170 -3.99 5.00 3.07
N VAL A 171 -3.09 4.38 2.29
CA VAL A 171 -1.67 4.34 2.64
C VAL A 171 -0.97 5.68 2.42
N ASP A 172 -1.41 6.46 1.43
CA ASP A 172 -0.97 7.84 1.22
C ASP A 172 -1.25 8.69 2.47
N GLN A 173 -2.50 8.67 2.93
CA GLN A 173 -2.91 9.29 4.20
C GLN A 173 -2.10 8.74 5.38
N LEU A 174 -1.88 7.43 5.46
CA LEU A 174 -1.20 6.80 6.60
C LEU A 174 0.26 7.27 6.74
N LEU A 175 0.97 7.47 5.62
CA LEU A 175 2.39 7.82 5.61
C LEU A 175 2.66 9.31 5.48
N LEU A 176 1.73 10.10 4.93
CA LEU A 176 1.93 11.54 4.69
C LEU A 176 1.20 12.46 5.69
N SER A 177 0.33 11.92 6.54
CA SER A 177 -0.29 12.70 7.62
C SER A 177 0.66 12.78 8.83
N ASN A 178 1.27 13.95 9.04
CA ASN A 178 2.02 14.29 10.25
C ASN A 178 1.11 14.79 11.37
#